data_AF-A0A1H2NUH7-F1
#
_entry.id   AF-A0A1H2NUH7-F1
#
_cell.length_a   1.000
_cell.length_b   1.000
_cell.length_c   1.000
_cell.angle_alpha   90.00
_cell.angle_beta   90.00
_cell.angle_gamma   90.00
#
_symmetry.space_group_name_H-M   'P 1'
#
loop_
_entity.id
_entity.type
_entity.pdbx_description
1 polymer ?
#
loop_
_entity_poly.entity_id
_entity_poly.type
_entity_poly.pdbx_seq_one_letter_code
_entity_poly.pdbx_strand_id
1 'polypeptide(L)'
;MAPIIAALVSAGLRLVANAALVKGNAFIEEKSGVKLDDSQTKLSPDDVQKLQKFQMDYEEDLLKIQLENNKIGLEESKLELERYKAQLADIADARANMSNILTNPNVPWYAKAIQPGLAVAVVLVTFVLFAYFVSIVGDTNPPDQAKKEVLIYILGVLSAALTQVLGFYFGSSQGSAAKSAQISQALQSQVSKDDQKS
;
A
#
# COMPACT_ATOMS: atom_id res chain seq x y z
N MET A 1 11.82 6.44 -13.94
CA MET A 1 13.22 6.06 -14.20
C MET A 1 13.86 7.15 -15.03
N ALA A 2 15.09 7.55 -14.72
CA ALA A 2 15.81 8.54 -15.50
C ALA A 2 16.07 8.02 -16.94
N PRO A 3 15.98 8.89 -17.96
CA PRO A 3 16.23 8.54 -19.37
C PRO A 3 17.54 7.77 -19.61
N ILE A 4 18.61 8.13 -18.91
CA ILE A 4 19.92 7.47 -19.06
C ILE A 4 19.91 6.01 -18.62
N ILE A 5 19.15 5.67 -17.57
CA ILE A 5 19.03 4.30 -17.08
C ILE A 5 18.34 3.43 -18.15
N ALA A 6 17.31 3.98 -18.82
CA ALA A 6 16.66 3.30 -19.93
C ALA A 6 17.62 3.11 -21.13
N ALA A 7 18.44 4.12 -21.44
CA ALA A 7 19.45 4.03 -22.49
C ALA A 7 20.49 2.93 -22.19
N LEU A 8 21.02 2.86 -20.97
CA LEU A 8 21.97 1.82 -20.54
C LEU A 8 21.36 0.42 -20.60
N VAL A 9 20.11 0.25 -20.14
CA VAL A 9 19.39 -1.03 -20.24
C VAL A 9 19.17 -1.44 -21.70
N SER A 10 18.80 -0.48 -22.56
CA SER A 10 18.60 -0.74 -24.00
C SER A 10 19.89 -1.14 -24.73
N ALA A 11 21.04 -0.67 -24.23
CA ALA A 11 22.37 -1.05 -24.72
C ALA A 11 22.88 -2.39 -24.13
N GLY A 12 22.10 -3.07 -23.28
CA GLY A 12 22.49 -4.33 -22.63
C GLY A 12 23.35 -4.16 -21.38
N LEU A 13 23.63 -2.92 -20.96
CA LEU A 13 24.50 -2.58 -19.82
C LEU A 13 23.72 -2.58 -18.49
N ARG A 14 23.04 -3.71 -18.19
CA ARG A 14 22.11 -3.80 -17.04
C ARG A 14 22.79 -3.62 -15.67
N LEU A 15 24.00 -4.15 -15.52
CA LEU A 15 24.79 -4.03 -14.28
C LEU A 15 25.22 -2.58 -14.03
N VAL A 16 25.66 -1.89 -15.08
CA VAL A 16 26.02 -0.47 -15.05
C VAL A 16 24.79 0.38 -14.77
N ALA A 17 23.65 0.08 -15.38
CA ALA A 17 22.38 0.75 -15.12
C ALA A 17 21.93 0.61 -13.67
N ASN A 18 22.07 -0.59 -13.07
CA ASN A 18 21.75 -0.81 -11.67
C ASN A 18 22.71 -0.05 -10.75
N ALA A 19 24.02 -0.08 -11.02
CA ALA A 19 25.00 0.67 -10.24
C ALA A 19 24.78 2.19 -10.34
N ALA A 20 24.41 2.73 -11.51
CA ALA A 20 24.02 4.13 -11.67
C ALA A 20 22.77 4.49 -10.85
N LEU A 21 21.79 3.59 -10.76
CA LEU A 21 20.60 3.77 -9.93
C LEU A 21 20.94 3.81 -8.43
N VAL A 22 21.84 2.95 -7.97
CA VAL A 22 22.16 2.74 -6.54
C VAL A 22 23.23 3.69 -6.03
N LYS A 23 24.30 3.91 -6.80
CA LYS A 23 25.48 4.72 -6.41
C LYS A 23 25.54 6.06 -7.16
N GLY A 24 24.68 6.29 -8.15
CA GLY A 24 24.63 7.51 -8.94
C GLY A 24 25.53 7.49 -10.18
N ASN A 25 25.26 8.40 -11.12
CA ASN A 25 26.02 8.48 -12.38
C ASN A 25 27.50 8.84 -12.14
N ALA A 26 27.81 9.68 -11.14
CA ALA A 26 29.16 10.09 -10.80
C ALA A 26 30.11 8.92 -10.51
N PHE A 27 29.60 7.84 -9.89
CA PHE A 27 30.37 6.61 -9.65
C PHE A 27 30.80 5.95 -10.98
N ILE A 28 29.90 5.95 -11.97
CA ILE A 28 30.19 5.41 -13.29
C ILE A 28 31.14 6.34 -14.06
N GLU A 29 30.98 7.66 -13.95
CA GLU A 29 31.89 8.63 -14.59
C GLU A 29 33.33 8.49 -14.06
N GLU A 30 33.49 8.34 -12.75
CA GLU A 30 34.80 8.19 -12.11
C GLU A 30 35.54 6.93 -12.58
N LYS A 31 34.81 5.82 -12.73
CA LYS A 31 35.41 4.51 -13.03
C LYS A 31 35.52 4.21 -14.53
N SER A 32 34.59 4.71 -15.34
CA SER A 32 34.56 4.47 -16.79
C SER A 32 35.10 5.64 -17.62
N GLY A 33 35.20 6.84 -17.05
CA GLY A 33 35.57 8.07 -17.75
C GLY A 33 34.51 8.58 -18.73
N VAL A 34 33.32 7.97 -18.77
CA VAL A 34 32.20 8.36 -19.63
C VAL A 34 31.28 9.28 -18.84
N LYS A 35 30.99 10.47 -19.38
CA LYS A 35 30.03 11.40 -18.76
C LYS A 35 28.61 10.97 -19.05
N LEU A 36 27.82 10.79 -17.99
CA LEU A 36 26.45 10.31 -18.03
C LEU A 36 25.52 11.37 -17.46
N ASP A 37 24.79 12.03 -18.34
CA ASP A 37 23.75 13.00 -17.98
C ASP A 37 22.42 12.25 -17.86
N ASP A 38 21.65 12.54 -16.80
CA ASP A 38 20.34 11.96 -16.55
C ASP A 38 19.35 12.12 -17.72
N SER A 39 19.52 13.19 -18.51
CA SER A 39 18.66 13.53 -19.65
C SER A 39 19.04 12.79 -20.94
N GLN A 40 20.17 12.07 -20.97
CA GLN A 40 20.61 11.36 -22.17
C GLN A 40 19.68 10.19 -22.48
N THR A 41 19.21 10.14 -23.73
CA THR A 41 18.31 9.09 -24.23
C THR A 41 18.99 8.11 -25.18
N LYS A 42 20.21 8.43 -25.63
CA LYS A 42 21.03 7.60 -26.53
C LYS A 42 22.49 7.71 -26.13
N LEU A 43 23.20 6.59 -26.16
CA LEU A 43 24.64 6.51 -25.95
C LEU A 43 25.35 6.44 -27.31
N SER A 44 26.51 7.10 -27.42
CA SER A 44 27.38 6.96 -28.60
C SER A 44 27.95 5.54 -28.66
N PRO A 45 28.19 4.95 -29.86
CA PRO A 45 28.83 3.63 -29.99
C PRO A 45 30.16 3.52 -29.23
N ASP A 46 30.96 4.58 -29.19
CA ASP A 46 32.25 4.62 -28.49
C ASP A 46 32.07 4.58 -26.97
N ASP A 47 31.04 5.27 -26.46
CA ASP A 47 30.72 5.29 -25.02
C ASP A 47 30.19 3.92 -24.57
N VAL A 48 29.37 3.27 -25.41
CA VAL A 48 28.90 1.90 -25.16
C VAL A 48 30.08 0.94 -25.03
N GLN A 49 31.07 1.02 -25.92
CA GLN A 49 32.25 0.16 -25.84
C GLN A 49 33.07 0.37 -24.55
N LYS A 50 33.27 1.63 -24.14
CA LYS A 50 33.97 1.94 -22.87
C LYS A 50 33.20 1.42 -21.66
N LEU A 51 31.88 1.61 -21.64
CA LEU A 51 31.02 1.10 -20.57
C LEU A 51 30.96 -0.43 -20.55
N GLN A 52 31.00 -1.07 -21.70
CA GLN A 52 31.06 -2.54 -21.80
C GLN A 52 32.39 -3.06 -21.27
N LYS A 53 33.50 -2.41 -21.60
CA LYS A 53 34.81 -2.72 -21.01
C LYS A 53 34.81 -2.50 -19.49
N PHE A 54 34.27 -1.39 -19.02
CA PHE A 54 34.10 -1.12 -17.58
C PHE A 54 33.25 -2.22 -16.90
N GLN A 55 32.15 -2.64 -17.52
CA GLN A 55 31.33 -3.71 -16.99
C GLN A 55 32.08 -5.04 -16.89
N MET A 56 32.95 -5.36 -17.85
CA MET A 56 33.79 -6.56 -17.80
C MET A 56 34.89 -6.45 -16.74
N ASP A 57 35.55 -5.29 -16.66
CA ASP A 57 36.67 -5.05 -15.72
C ASP A 57 36.19 -5.02 -14.25
N TYR A 58 34.95 -4.59 -14.00
CA TYR A 58 34.38 -4.41 -12.66
C TYR A 58 33.14 -5.29 -12.42
N GLU A 59 33.01 -6.40 -13.15
CA GLU A 59 31.81 -7.24 -13.10
C GLU A 59 31.47 -7.69 -11.67
N GLU A 60 32.47 -8.10 -10.89
CA GLU A 60 32.28 -8.59 -9.53
C GLU A 60 31.74 -7.50 -8.58
N ASP A 61 32.24 -6.27 -8.71
CA ASP A 61 31.79 -5.14 -7.90
C ASP A 61 30.37 -4.71 -8.28
N LEU A 62 30.06 -4.69 -9.58
CA LEU A 62 28.72 -4.38 -10.05
C LEU A 62 27.70 -5.46 -9.62
N LEU A 63 28.09 -6.73 -9.64
CA LEU A 63 27.28 -7.83 -9.13
C LEU A 63 27.05 -7.71 -7.61
N LYS A 64 28.07 -7.32 -6.84
CA LYS A 64 27.92 -7.04 -5.39
C LYS A 64 26.91 -5.93 -5.13
N ILE A 65 27.00 -4.82 -5.87
CA ILE A 65 26.04 -3.70 -5.76
C ILE A 65 24.61 -4.19 -6.07
N GLN A 66 24.43 -4.98 -7.12
CA GLN A 66 23.11 -5.53 -7.46
C GLN A 66 22.59 -6.48 -6.36
N LEU A 67 23.43 -7.37 -5.84
CA LEU A 67 23.06 -8.28 -4.76
C LEU A 67 22.71 -7.53 -3.47
N GLU A 68 23.47 -6.51 -3.10
CA GLU A 68 23.19 -5.65 -1.96
C GLU A 68 21.84 -4.94 -2.12
N ASN A 69 21.58 -4.36 -3.29
CA ASN A 69 20.31 -3.70 -3.59
C ASN A 69 19.12 -4.67 -3.54
N ASN A 70 19.27 -5.90 -4.08
CA ASN A 70 18.25 -6.93 -4.02
C ASN A 70 17.97 -7.38 -2.57
N LYS A 71 19.02 -7.50 -1.75
CA LYS A 71 18.88 -7.85 -0.33
C LYS A 71 18.12 -6.77 0.44
N ILE A 72 18.47 -5.49 0.22
CA ILE A 72 17.77 -4.36 0.83
C ILE A 72 16.28 -4.41 0.47
N GLY A 73 15.92 -4.57 -0.80
CA GLY A 73 14.51 -4.66 -1.22
C GLY A 73 13.77 -5.86 -0.60
N LEU A 74 14.47 -6.99 -0.42
CA LEU A 74 13.91 -8.17 0.24
C LEU A 74 13.70 -7.93 1.75
N GLU A 75 14.62 -7.26 2.42
CA GLU A 75 14.51 -6.87 3.83
C GLU A 75 13.39 -5.85 4.05
N GLU A 76 13.25 -4.86 3.18
CA GLU A 76 12.13 -3.91 3.20
C GLU A 76 10.77 -4.61 3.08
N SER A 77 10.66 -5.56 2.14
CA SER A 77 9.43 -6.35 1.98
C SER A 77 9.11 -7.21 3.22
N LYS A 78 10.14 -7.80 3.85
CA LYS A 78 9.97 -8.53 5.12
C LYS A 78 9.50 -7.62 6.25
N LEU A 79 10.09 -6.44 6.38
CA LEU A 79 9.72 -5.46 7.39
C LEU A 79 8.26 -5.00 7.21
N GLU A 80 7.84 -4.76 5.96
CA GLU A 80 6.45 -4.42 5.65
C GLU A 80 5.49 -5.56 6.05
N LEU A 81 5.84 -6.80 5.73
CA LEU A 81 5.05 -7.97 6.08
C LEU A 81 4.96 -8.17 7.60
N GLU A 82 6.03 -7.91 8.34
CA GLU A 82 6.06 -7.96 9.80
C GLU A 82 5.18 -6.85 10.40
N ARG A 83 5.29 -5.62 9.91
CA ARG A 83 4.42 -4.51 10.33
C ARG A 83 2.94 -4.82 10.07
N TYR A 84 2.63 -5.37 8.90
CA TYR A 84 1.27 -5.77 8.56
C TYR A 84 0.76 -6.86 9.50
N LYS A 85 1.56 -7.88 9.79
CA LYS A 85 1.21 -8.93 10.76
C LYS A 85 1.01 -8.37 12.17
N ALA A 86 1.85 -7.44 12.62
CA ALA A 86 1.70 -6.81 13.93
C ALA A 86 0.38 -6.02 14.03
N GLN A 87 0.00 -5.28 12.98
CA GLN A 87 -1.30 -4.60 12.93
C GLN A 87 -2.48 -5.59 12.94
N LEU A 88 -2.36 -6.70 12.20
CA LEU A 88 -3.38 -7.74 12.22
C LEU A 88 -3.49 -8.43 13.58
N ALA A 89 -2.36 -8.66 14.26
CA ALA A 89 -2.33 -9.23 15.60
C ALA A 89 -2.99 -8.30 16.62
N ASP A 90 -2.70 -7.00 16.57
CA ASP A 90 -3.34 -5.99 17.43
C ASP A 90 -4.87 -5.96 17.24
N ILE A 91 -5.34 -6.00 15.99
CA ILE A 91 -6.77 -6.10 15.68
C ILE A 91 -7.36 -7.43 16.18
N ALA A 92 -6.63 -8.53 16.03
CA ALA A 92 -7.07 -9.85 16.47
C ALA A 92 -7.19 -9.91 18.00
N ASP A 93 -6.21 -9.37 18.73
CA ASP A 93 -6.21 -9.27 20.19
C ASP A 93 -7.37 -8.39 20.68
N ALA A 94 -7.62 -7.25 20.03
CA ALA A 94 -8.77 -6.41 20.35
C ALA A 94 -10.11 -7.16 20.17
N ARG A 95 -10.23 -7.99 19.13
CA ARG A 95 -11.43 -8.82 18.90
C ARG A 95 -11.52 -10.01 19.85
N ALA A 96 -10.40 -10.63 20.22
CA ALA A 96 -10.35 -11.68 21.22
C ALA A 96 -10.79 -11.15 22.58
N ASN A 97 -10.33 -9.96 22.96
CA ASN A 97 -10.80 -9.25 24.16
C ASN A 97 -12.30 -8.98 24.10
N MET A 98 -12.83 -8.53 22.96
CA MET A 98 -14.28 -8.36 22.79
C MET A 98 -15.05 -9.68 22.94
N SER A 99 -14.56 -10.77 22.34
CA SER A 99 -15.16 -12.11 22.49
C SER A 99 -15.16 -12.56 23.96
N ASN A 100 -14.06 -12.35 24.68
CA ASN A 100 -13.96 -12.63 26.11
C ASN A 100 -14.95 -11.81 26.93
N ILE A 101 -15.13 -10.52 26.62
CA ILE A 101 -16.10 -9.64 27.28
C ILE A 101 -17.55 -10.13 27.05
N LEU A 102 -17.87 -10.54 25.82
CA LEU A 102 -19.22 -10.98 25.45
C LEU A 102 -19.56 -12.36 26.05
N THR A 103 -18.63 -13.30 26.00
CA THR A 103 -18.84 -14.71 26.43
C THR A 103 -18.71 -14.92 27.93
N ASN A 104 -17.97 -14.06 28.65
CA ASN A 104 -17.79 -14.20 30.09
C ASN A 104 -19.09 -13.88 30.86
N PRO A 105 -19.62 -14.80 31.69
CA PRO A 105 -20.84 -14.58 32.48
C PRO A 105 -20.71 -13.48 33.53
N ASN A 106 -19.48 -13.22 34.01
CA ASN A 106 -19.21 -12.28 35.10
C ASN A 106 -19.10 -10.82 34.65
N VAL A 107 -19.21 -10.56 33.34
CA VAL A 107 -19.20 -9.20 32.79
C VAL A 107 -20.62 -8.61 32.88
N PRO A 108 -20.80 -7.43 33.51
CA PRO A 108 -22.11 -6.78 33.60
C PRO A 108 -22.74 -6.53 32.23
N TRP A 109 -24.06 -6.68 32.13
CA TRP A 109 -24.79 -6.57 30.86
C TRP A 109 -24.59 -5.23 30.15
N TYR A 110 -24.41 -4.13 30.89
CA TYR A 110 -24.20 -2.81 30.31
C TYR A 110 -22.85 -2.73 29.56
N ALA A 111 -21.79 -3.36 30.07
CA ALA A 111 -20.48 -3.38 29.40
C ALA A 111 -20.54 -4.12 28.05
N LYS A 112 -21.39 -5.15 27.97
CA LYS A 112 -21.66 -5.88 26.71
C LYS A 112 -22.50 -5.06 25.72
N ALA A 113 -23.31 -4.13 26.24
CA ALA A 113 -24.24 -3.32 25.45
C ALA A 113 -23.66 -1.98 24.95
N ILE A 114 -22.54 -1.49 25.50
CA ILE A 114 -21.96 -0.18 25.14
C ILE A 114 -21.60 -0.10 23.66
N GLN A 115 -20.88 -1.08 23.11
CA GLN A 115 -20.44 -1.07 21.70
C GLN A 115 -21.60 -1.15 20.68
N PRO A 116 -22.54 -2.11 20.78
CA PRO A 116 -23.72 -2.11 19.92
C PRO A 116 -24.63 -0.90 20.19
N GLY A 117 -24.73 -0.46 21.44
CA GLY A 117 -25.50 0.71 21.83
C GLY A 117 -24.97 2.00 21.19
N LEU A 118 -23.66 2.23 21.20
CA LEU A 118 -23.03 3.38 20.54
C LEU A 118 -23.22 3.35 19.03
N ALA A 119 -23.10 2.18 18.40
CA ALA A 119 -23.34 2.05 16.96
C ALA A 119 -24.78 2.41 16.57
N VAL A 120 -25.76 1.86 17.29
CA VAL A 120 -27.18 2.17 17.09
C VAL A 120 -27.46 3.64 17.41
N ALA A 121 -26.87 4.20 18.47
CA ALA A 121 -27.03 5.59 18.85
C ALA A 121 -26.49 6.54 17.77
N VAL A 122 -25.30 6.28 17.22
CA VAL A 122 -24.73 7.09 16.13
C VAL A 122 -25.61 7.05 14.88
N VAL A 123 -26.10 5.86 14.49
CA VAL A 123 -27.03 5.73 13.36
C VAL A 123 -28.31 6.52 13.61
N LEU A 124 -28.94 6.34 14.79
CA LEU A 124 -30.17 7.05 15.15
C LEU A 124 -29.99 8.56 15.20
N VAL A 125 -28.92 9.05 15.84
CA VAL A 125 -28.60 10.49 15.90
C VAL A 125 -28.43 11.06 14.49
N THR A 126 -27.79 10.32 13.59
CA THR A 126 -27.62 10.76 12.19
C THR A 126 -28.97 10.89 11.48
N PHE A 127 -29.89 9.93 11.65
CA PHE A 127 -31.24 10.03 11.10
C PHE A 127 -32.05 11.17 11.72
N VAL A 128 -31.93 11.40 13.03
CA VAL A 128 -32.63 12.49 13.74
C VAL A 128 -32.14 13.85 13.27
N LEU A 129 -30.82 14.05 13.19
CA LEU A 129 -30.24 15.30 12.68
C LEU A 129 -30.63 15.54 11.22
N PHE A 130 -30.67 14.49 10.40
CA PHE A 130 -31.14 14.59 9.02
C PHE A 130 -32.62 14.98 8.95
N ALA A 131 -33.49 14.31 9.70
CA ALA A 131 -34.92 14.63 9.74
C ALA A 131 -35.17 16.07 10.25
N TYR A 132 -34.43 16.50 11.27
CA TYR A 132 -34.47 17.87 11.79
C TYR A 132 -34.02 18.89 10.73
N PHE A 133 -32.90 18.62 10.04
CA PHE A 133 -32.40 19.48 8.97
C PHE A 133 -33.42 19.60 7.82
N VAL A 134 -33.97 18.49 7.35
CA VAL A 134 -35.02 18.47 6.31
C VAL A 134 -36.26 19.24 6.78
N SER A 135 -36.68 19.09 8.04
CA SER A 135 -37.84 19.80 8.57
C SER A 135 -37.64 21.32 8.66
N ILE A 136 -36.43 21.80 8.96
CA ILE A 136 -36.13 23.24 9.01
C ILE A 136 -35.97 23.83 7.60
N VAL A 137 -35.33 23.08 6.70
CA VAL A 137 -34.94 23.58 5.39
C VAL A 137 -36.04 23.39 4.34
N GLY A 138 -36.91 22.40 4.54
CA GLY A 138 -37.94 21.95 3.60
C GLY A 138 -39.17 22.85 3.47
N ASP A 139 -39.35 23.82 4.36
CA ASP A 139 -40.49 24.75 4.33
C ASP A 139 -40.33 25.92 3.33
N THR A 140 -39.22 26.00 2.60
CA THR A 140 -39.07 26.98 1.52
C THR A 140 -39.42 26.37 0.17
N ASN A 141 -40.57 26.74 -0.37
CA ASN A 141 -40.88 26.53 -1.78
C ASN A 141 -40.66 27.83 -2.58
N PRO A 142 -39.89 27.81 -3.69
CA PRO A 142 -39.09 26.70 -4.19
C PRO A 142 -37.79 26.49 -3.39
N PRO A 143 -37.28 25.26 -3.30
CA PRO A 143 -36.02 24.99 -2.63
C PRO A 143 -34.85 25.57 -3.43
N ASP A 144 -34.11 26.48 -2.80
CA ASP A 144 -32.87 27.06 -3.33
C ASP A 144 -31.93 25.98 -3.88
N GLN A 145 -31.25 26.26 -4.99
CA GLN A 145 -30.29 25.34 -5.64
C GLN A 145 -29.24 24.83 -4.63
N ALA A 146 -28.76 25.71 -3.75
CA ALA A 146 -27.83 25.40 -2.67
C ALA A 146 -28.37 24.34 -1.68
N LYS A 147 -29.68 24.29 -1.45
CA LYS A 147 -30.31 23.31 -0.54
C LYS A 147 -30.25 21.90 -1.12
N LYS A 148 -30.46 21.76 -2.44
CA LYS A 148 -30.36 20.47 -3.13
C LYS A 148 -28.93 19.94 -3.13
N GLU A 149 -27.94 20.81 -3.33
CA GLU A 149 -26.52 20.44 -3.29
C GLU A 149 -26.10 19.97 -1.90
N VAL A 150 -26.53 20.66 -0.84
CA VAL A 150 -26.27 20.25 0.55
C VAL A 150 -26.95 18.92 0.88
N LEU A 151 -28.19 18.70 0.42
CA LEU A 151 -28.88 17.42 0.61
C LEU A 151 -28.15 16.25 -0.07
N ILE A 152 -27.67 16.44 -1.30
CA ILE A 152 -26.90 15.43 -2.03
C ILE A 152 -25.55 15.15 -1.33
N TYR A 153 -24.87 16.20 -0.86
CA TYR A 153 -23.63 16.05 -0.09
C TYR A 153 -23.84 15.22 1.19
N ILE A 154 -24.86 15.57 1.98
CA ILE A 154 -25.19 14.85 3.22
C ILE A 154 -25.58 13.40 2.93
N LEU A 155 -26.37 13.14 1.89
CA LEU A 155 -26.70 11.77 1.41
C LEU A 155 -25.44 10.97 1.07
N GLY A 156 -24.45 11.60 0.44
CA GLY A 156 -23.16 10.99 0.14
C GLY A 156 -22.40 10.61 1.41
N VAL A 157 -22.27 11.54 2.37
CA VAL A 157 -21.57 11.30 3.64
C VAL A 157 -22.28 10.22 4.48
N LEU A 158 -23.62 10.23 4.54
CA LEU A 158 -24.42 9.21 5.23
C LEU A 158 -24.24 7.82 4.61
N SER A 159 -24.25 7.72 3.29
CA SER A 159 -24.05 6.45 2.58
C SER A 159 -22.67 5.87 2.87
N ALA A 160 -21.64 6.72 2.95
CA ALA A 160 -20.28 6.31 3.32
C ALA A 160 -20.20 5.87 4.79
N ALA A 161 -20.81 6.61 5.72
CA ALA A 161 -20.85 6.27 7.14
C ALA A 161 -21.58 4.94 7.40
N LEU A 162 -22.73 4.73 6.75
CA LEU A 162 -23.45 3.45 6.80
C LEU A 162 -22.58 2.30 6.27
N THR A 163 -21.88 2.51 5.15
CA THR A 163 -20.97 1.51 4.59
C THR A 163 -19.83 1.18 5.56
N GLN A 164 -19.28 2.17 6.27
CA GLN A 164 -18.23 1.95 7.27
C GLN A 164 -18.73 1.19 8.50
N VAL A 165 -19.91 1.55 9.03
CA VAL A 165 -20.54 0.85 10.17
C VAL A 165 -20.90 -0.59 9.80
N LEU A 166 -21.50 -0.79 8.63
CA LEU A 166 -21.80 -2.12 8.10
C LEU A 166 -20.50 -2.91 7.84
N GLY A 167 -19.45 -2.28 7.32
CA GLY A 167 -18.14 -2.90 7.11
C GLY A 167 -17.42 -3.29 8.40
N PHE A 168 -17.63 -2.54 9.49
CA PHE A 168 -17.13 -2.87 10.82
C PHE A 168 -17.89 -4.06 11.43
N TYR A 169 -19.21 -4.08 11.35
CA TYR A 169 -20.06 -5.14 11.96
C TYR A 169 -20.15 -6.42 11.14
N PHE A 170 -20.41 -6.33 9.83
CA PHE A 170 -20.50 -7.49 8.94
C PHE A 170 -19.14 -7.93 8.39
N GLY A 171 -18.11 -7.12 8.66
CA GLY A 171 -16.72 -7.50 8.52
C GLY A 171 -16.21 -7.43 7.08
N SER A 172 -15.26 -6.53 6.84
CA SER A 172 -14.22 -6.76 5.82
C SER A 172 -13.36 -8.00 6.15
N SER A 173 -13.48 -8.55 7.37
CA SER A 173 -12.65 -9.62 7.91
C SER A 173 -12.69 -10.95 7.17
N GLN A 174 -13.86 -11.38 6.66
CA GLN A 174 -13.91 -12.61 5.85
C GLN A 174 -13.17 -12.41 4.52
N GLY A 175 -13.29 -11.21 3.92
CA GLY A 175 -12.55 -10.84 2.72
C GLY A 175 -11.05 -10.72 2.95
N SER A 176 -10.61 -10.12 4.07
CA SER A 176 -9.18 -9.95 4.40
C SER A 176 -8.49 -11.26 4.80
N ALA A 177 -9.18 -12.17 5.50
CA ALA A 177 -8.67 -13.50 5.80
C ALA A 177 -8.53 -14.35 4.51
N ALA A 178 -9.54 -14.30 3.63
CA ALA A 178 -9.49 -14.97 2.32
C ALA A 178 -8.37 -14.39 1.43
N LYS A 179 -8.21 -13.06 1.38
CA LYS A 179 -7.11 -12.41 0.65
C LYS A 179 -5.75 -12.74 1.24
N SER A 180 -5.59 -12.77 2.56
CA SER A 180 -4.34 -13.14 3.22
C SER A 180 -3.95 -14.60 2.97
N ALA A 181 -4.95 -15.49 2.94
CA ALA A 181 -4.76 -16.89 2.57
C ALA A 181 -4.36 -17.03 1.09
N GLN A 182 -5.03 -16.31 0.18
CA GLN A 182 -4.68 -16.29 -1.25
C GLN A 182 -3.29 -15.70 -1.51
N ILE A 183 -2.90 -14.63 -0.80
CA ILE A 183 -1.57 -14.02 -0.90
C ILE A 183 -0.49 -14.97 -0.35
N SER A 184 -0.73 -15.61 0.79
CA SER A 184 0.20 -16.61 1.34
C SER A 184 0.38 -17.80 0.39
N GLN A 185 -0.71 -18.25 -0.22
CA GLN A 185 -0.69 -19.31 -1.22
C GLN A 185 0.04 -18.88 -2.50
N ALA A 186 -0.17 -17.63 -2.96
CA ALA A 186 0.53 -17.08 -4.12
C ALA A 186 2.04 -16.95 -3.86
N LEU A 187 2.45 -16.46 -2.68
CA LEU A 187 3.85 -16.36 -2.28
C LEU A 187 4.51 -17.74 -2.18
N GLN A 188 3.85 -18.72 -1.56
CA GLN A 188 4.35 -20.11 -1.53
C GLN A 188 4.51 -20.70 -2.93
N SER A 189 3.54 -20.46 -3.82
CA SER A 189 3.60 -20.95 -5.20
C SER A 189 4.71 -20.29 -6.05
N GLN A 190 5.17 -19.09 -5.68
CA GLN A 190 6.33 -18.45 -6.29
C GLN A 190 7.63 -19.03 -5.77
N VAL A 191 7.76 -19.22 -4.45
CA VAL A 191 8.95 -19.84 -3.83
C VAL A 191 9.18 -21.25 -4.36
N SER A 192 8.14 -22.10 -4.44
CA SER A 192 8.28 -23.47 -4.98
C SER A 192 8.65 -23.51 -6.47
N LYS A 193 8.38 -22.46 -7.24
CA LYS A 193 8.73 -22.40 -8.67
C LYS A 193 10.17 -21.99 -8.91
N ASP A 194 10.77 -21.23 -8.00
CA ASP A 194 12.17 -20.84 -8.08
C ASP A 194 13.10 -21.99 -7.63
N ASP A 195 12.66 -22.81 -6.66
CA ASP A 195 13.38 -24.02 -6.22
C ASP A 195 13.41 -25.14 -7.28
N GLN A 196 12.48 -25.15 -8.24
CA GLN A 196 12.47 -26.13 -9.34
C GLN A 196 13.23 -25.64 -10.59
N LYS A 197 13.79 -24.42 -10.56
CA LYS A 197 14.57 -23.84 -11.66
C LYS A 197 16.08 -23.72 -11.38
N SER A 198 16.53 -24.12 -10.19
CA SER A 198 17.95 -24.38 -9.89
C SER A 198 18.27 -25.85 -10.05
#